data_AF-D0WJ81-F1
#
_entry.id   AF-D0WJ81-F1
#
_cell.length_a   1.000
_cell.length_b   1.000
_cell.length_c   1.000
_cell.angle_alpha   90.00
_cell.angle_beta   90.00
_cell.angle_gamma   90.00
#
_symmetry.space_group_name_H-M   'P 1'
#
loop_
_entity.id
_entity.type
_entity.pdbx_description
1 polymer ?
#
loop_
_entity_poly.entity_id
_entity_poly.type
_entity_poly.pdbx_seq_one_letter_code
_entity_poly.pdbx_strand_id
1 'polypeptide(L)'
;MQTIHRQDNDQESIALGGRLLYLRTPQFQGEDVEDLQTALGALGFSCGGVDGTFGAYTEGALRKFQVNMGLVSDGIAGVKTYDTLKHLHGAWADKPTLETSSYMGFARAADVLEHHAVCLFGTGSFTRKIASYLSNLALATNPRSKMLSAETLLVVPDASMLLTHIVLEGEGMEEGVPRVSCGDAESLAVRVSGAIDVARKKAEEGAPLRIAVEVSVPDAAEDSPEFDKSAHHHAIALLDAFCVAFS
;
A
#
# COMPACT_ATOMS: atom_id res chain seq x y z
N MET A 1 -56.74 3.19 -24.14
CA MET A 1 -55.37 2.66 -24.32
C MET A 1 -54.67 3.50 -25.38
N GLN A 2 -53.73 4.36 -25.00
CA GLN A 2 -52.40 4.38 -25.62
C GLN A 2 -51.46 5.21 -24.75
N THR A 3 -50.51 4.51 -24.15
CA THR A 3 -49.48 5.00 -23.24
C THR A 3 -48.47 5.80 -24.04
N ILE A 4 -48.20 7.03 -23.61
CA ILE A 4 -47.18 7.89 -24.21
C ILE A 4 -45.82 7.38 -23.74
N HIS A 5 -45.15 6.61 -24.59
CA HIS A 5 -43.71 6.38 -24.50
C HIS A 5 -43.00 7.74 -24.65
N ARG A 6 -42.15 8.10 -23.68
CA ARG A 6 -41.15 9.15 -23.88
C ARG A 6 -39.79 8.65 -23.41
N GLN A 7 -39.08 8.14 -24.43
CA GLN A 7 -37.64 8.17 -24.66
C GLN A 7 -36.71 7.81 -23.51
N ASP A 8 -36.16 6.59 -23.65
CA ASP A 8 -34.75 6.22 -23.50
C ASP A 8 -33.83 7.37 -23.04
N ASN A 9 -33.33 7.22 -21.82
CA ASN A 9 -32.32 8.06 -21.22
C ASN A 9 -30.96 7.68 -21.83
N ASP A 10 -30.62 8.30 -22.96
CA ASP A 10 -29.28 8.27 -23.54
C ASP A 10 -28.29 8.78 -22.47
N GLN A 11 -27.56 7.88 -21.81
CA GLN A 11 -26.40 8.24 -21.01
C GLN A 11 -25.35 8.81 -21.97
N GLU A 12 -25.35 10.13 -22.16
CA GLU A 12 -24.27 10.84 -22.84
C GLU A 12 -22.94 10.46 -22.17
N SER A 13 -22.08 9.73 -22.88
CA SER A 13 -20.72 9.43 -22.44
C SER A 13 -19.92 10.72 -22.41
N ILE A 14 -19.84 11.32 -21.23
CA ILE A 14 -19.01 12.49 -21.00
C ILE A 14 -17.57 11.98 -20.90
N ALA A 15 -16.70 12.43 -21.79
CA ALA A 15 -15.28 12.09 -21.76
C ALA A 15 -14.53 12.88 -20.68
N LEU A 16 -13.41 12.33 -20.20
CA LEU A 16 -12.52 13.00 -19.25
C LEU A 16 -12.13 14.42 -19.72
N GLY A 17 -12.44 15.42 -18.89
CA GLY A 17 -12.23 16.83 -19.22
C GLY A 17 -13.43 17.55 -19.85
N GLY A 18 -14.54 16.85 -20.08
CA GLY A 18 -15.80 17.43 -20.56
C GLY A 18 -16.54 18.28 -19.53
N ARG A 19 -16.25 18.10 -18.23
CA ARG A 19 -16.81 18.92 -17.14
C ARG A 19 -15.84 19.06 -15.95
N LEU A 20 -16.14 20.03 -15.08
CA LEU A 20 -15.46 20.16 -13.78
C LEU A 20 -15.98 19.07 -12.83
N LEU A 21 -15.10 18.19 -12.37
CA LEU A 21 -15.44 17.20 -11.35
C LEU A 21 -14.97 17.68 -9.97
N TYR A 22 -15.84 17.57 -8.98
CA TYR A 22 -15.57 17.92 -7.58
C TYR A 22 -16.59 17.23 -6.69
N LEU A 23 -16.28 17.12 -5.39
CA LEU A 23 -17.18 16.52 -4.43
C LEU A 23 -18.45 17.38 -4.25
N ARG A 24 -19.62 16.82 -4.55
CA ARG A 24 -20.94 17.47 -4.42
C ARG A 24 -22.04 16.47 -4.09
N THR A 25 -23.23 16.99 -3.82
CA THR A 25 -24.45 16.19 -3.63
C THR A 25 -25.55 16.68 -4.59
N PRO A 26 -26.16 15.80 -5.42
CA PRO A 26 -25.76 14.42 -5.67
C PRO A 26 -24.35 14.35 -6.30
N GLN A 27 -23.64 13.25 -6.05
CA GLN A 27 -22.27 13.02 -6.54
C GLN A 27 -22.26 12.94 -8.07
N PHE A 28 -21.13 13.27 -8.68
CA PHE A 28 -20.94 13.00 -10.10
C PHE A 28 -20.85 11.50 -10.32
N GLN A 29 -21.47 11.04 -11.40
CA GLN A 29 -21.41 9.68 -11.87
C GLN A 29 -21.17 9.64 -13.38
N GLY A 30 -20.46 8.62 -13.85
CA GLY A 30 -20.26 8.35 -15.28
C GLY A 30 -18.83 8.00 -15.66
N GLU A 31 -18.65 7.76 -16.96
CA GLU A 31 -17.38 7.33 -17.57
C GLU A 31 -16.23 8.31 -17.33
N ASP A 32 -16.48 9.64 -17.36
CA ASP A 32 -15.45 10.64 -17.03
C ASP A 32 -14.91 10.52 -15.59
N VAL A 33 -15.74 10.01 -14.66
CA VAL A 33 -15.31 9.73 -13.30
C VAL A 33 -14.50 8.44 -13.25
N GLU A 34 -14.90 7.40 -14.00
CA GLU A 34 -14.14 6.15 -14.12
C GLU A 34 -12.76 6.40 -14.74
N ASP A 35 -12.69 7.20 -15.80
CA ASP A 35 -11.45 7.62 -16.45
C ASP A 35 -10.55 8.37 -15.49
N LEU A 36 -11.11 9.30 -14.70
CA LEU A 36 -10.37 10.04 -13.70
C LEU A 36 -9.82 9.10 -12.62
N GLN A 37 -10.65 8.20 -12.10
CA GLN A 37 -10.26 7.22 -11.09
C GLN A 37 -9.18 6.26 -11.61
N THR A 38 -9.30 5.83 -12.87
CA THR A 38 -8.33 4.96 -13.55
C THR A 38 -7.00 5.67 -13.72
N ALA A 39 -7.00 6.92 -14.20
CA ALA A 39 -5.79 7.71 -14.38
C ALA A 39 -5.10 7.99 -13.04
N LEU A 40 -5.85 8.41 -12.03
CA LEU A 40 -5.33 8.62 -10.67
C LEU A 40 -4.77 7.32 -10.07
N GLY A 41 -5.46 6.19 -10.26
CA GLY A 41 -5.02 4.88 -9.82
C GLY A 41 -3.72 4.43 -10.48
N ALA A 42 -3.62 4.54 -11.79
CA ALA A 42 -2.40 4.22 -12.56
C ALA A 42 -1.19 5.07 -12.14
N LEU A 43 -1.47 6.29 -11.67
CA LEU A 43 -0.51 7.23 -11.12
C LEU A 43 -0.12 6.99 -9.65
N GLY A 44 -0.74 6.01 -8.98
CA GLY A 44 -0.50 5.70 -7.57
C GLY A 44 -1.39 6.45 -6.57
N PHE A 45 -2.40 7.19 -7.04
CA PHE A 45 -3.39 7.88 -6.21
C PHE A 45 -4.71 7.09 -6.17
N SER A 46 -4.86 6.22 -5.16
CA SER A 46 -6.03 5.35 -5.05
C SER A 46 -7.32 6.08 -4.66
N CYS A 47 -8.38 5.88 -5.45
CA CYS A 47 -9.72 6.42 -5.23
C CYS A 47 -10.65 5.50 -4.42
N GLY A 48 -10.15 4.44 -3.78
CA GLY A 48 -10.98 3.43 -3.10
C GLY A 48 -11.57 2.36 -4.03
N GLY A 49 -11.74 2.68 -5.31
CA GLY A 49 -12.16 1.80 -6.41
C GLY A 49 -12.38 2.60 -7.70
N VAL A 50 -12.60 1.92 -8.83
CA VAL A 50 -13.12 2.54 -10.07
C VAL A 50 -14.59 2.15 -10.15
N ASP A 51 -15.44 2.97 -9.55
CA ASP A 51 -16.89 2.75 -9.42
C ASP A 51 -17.71 3.81 -10.17
N GLY A 52 -17.03 4.71 -10.86
CA GLY A 52 -17.62 5.80 -11.61
C GLY A 52 -18.32 6.83 -10.75
N THR A 53 -18.10 6.85 -9.43
CA THR A 53 -18.72 7.80 -8.50
C THR A 53 -17.68 8.74 -7.87
N PHE A 54 -17.90 10.05 -7.99
CA PHE A 54 -17.00 11.04 -7.40
C PHE A 54 -17.33 11.23 -5.91
N GLY A 55 -16.80 10.31 -5.10
CA GLY A 55 -16.91 10.33 -3.64
C GLY A 55 -15.70 10.96 -2.93
N ALA A 56 -15.74 10.93 -1.59
CA ALA A 56 -14.68 11.50 -0.74
C ALA A 56 -13.30 10.85 -0.99
N TYR A 57 -13.27 9.56 -1.34
CA TYR A 57 -12.03 8.88 -1.70
C TYR A 57 -11.43 9.38 -3.01
N THR A 58 -12.26 9.57 -4.05
CA THR A 58 -11.84 10.19 -5.33
C THR A 58 -11.34 11.62 -5.12
N GLU A 59 -12.02 12.42 -4.29
CA GLU A 59 -11.58 13.77 -3.94
C GLU A 59 -10.22 13.75 -3.21
N GLY A 60 -10.05 12.86 -2.23
CA GLY A 60 -8.80 12.72 -1.48
C GLY A 60 -7.63 12.30 -2.36
N ALA A 61 -7.85 11.35 -3.29
CA ALA A 61 -6.86 10.93 -4.28
C ALA A 61 -6.45 12.10 -5.20
N LEU A 62 -7.45 12.86 -5.67
CA LEU A 62 -7.24 14.02 -6.53
C LEU A 62 -6.43 15.12 -5.82
N ARG A 63 -6.73 15.43 -4.56
CA ARG A 63 -5.95 16.41 -3.77
C ARG A 63 -4.49 16.00 -3.65
N LYS A 64 -4.22 14.71 -3.41
CA LYS A 64 -2.85 14.17 -3.32
C LYS A 64 -2.13 14.28 -4.67
N PHE A 65 -2.79 13.94 -5.77
CA PHE A 65 -2.25 14.13 -7.12
C PHE A 65 -1.90 15.60 -7.38
N GLN A 66 -2.81 16.52 -7.05
CA GLN A 66 -2.60 17.96 -7.21
C GLN A 66 -1.37 18.44 -6.44
N VAL A 67 -1.22 18.07 -5.16
CA VAL A 67 -0.02 18.39 -4.37
C VAL A 67 1.24 17.87 -5.06
N ASN A 68 1.25 16.60 -5.47
CA ASN A 68 2.43 15.95 -6.05
C ASN A 68 2.84 16.54 -7.40
N MET A 69 1.88 17.11 -8.15
CA MET A 69 2.11 17.76 -9.44
C MET A 69 2.34 19.28 -9.31
N GLY A 70 2.42 19.83 -8.09
CA GLY A 70 2.59 21.26 -7.87
C GLY A 70 1.37 22.11 -8.26
N LEU A 71 0.18 21.50 -8.30
CA LEU A 71 -1.09 22.17 -8.53
C LEU A 71 -1.70 22.64 -7.20
N VAL A 72 -2.71 23.50 -7.29
CA VAL A 72 -3.53 23.86 -6.12
C VAL A 72 -4.35 22.63 -5.71
N SER A 73 -4.23 22.21 -4.44
CA SER A 73 -4.88 21.01 -3.91
C SER A 73 -6.34 21.23 -3.48
N ASP A 74 -7.12 21.82 -4.39
CA ASP A 74 -8.52 22.21 -4.18
C ASP A 74 -9.54 21.06 -4.27
N GLY A 75 -9.12 19.88 -4.75
CA GLY A 75 -10.00 18.72 -4.95
C GLY A 75 -10.93 18.86 -6.16
N ILE A 76 -10.61 19.77 -7.08
CA ILE A 76 -11.38 20.05 -8.29
C ILE A 76 -10.60 19.59 -9.52
N ALA A 77 -11.17 18.68 -10.29
CA ALA A 77 -10.61 18.27 -11.57
C ALA A 77 -11.00 19.32 -12.61
N GLY A 78 -10.14 20.34 -12.74
CA GLY A 78 -10.25 21.41 -13.73
C GLY A 78 -9.23 21.28 -14.85
N VAL A 79 -9.21 22.27 -15.74
CA VAL A 79 -8.36 22.31 -16.95
C VAL A 79 -6.91 21.95 -16.63
N LYS A 80 -6.31 22.54 -15.60
CA LYS A 80 -4.92 22.26 -15.20
C LYS A 80 -4.70 20.80 -14.76
N THR A 81 -5.66 20.23 -14.03
CA THR A 81 -5.62 18.82 -13.61
C THR A 81 -5.66 17.92 -14.85
N TYR A 82 -6.59 18.17 -15.77
CA TYR A 82 -6.73 17.37 -16.99
C TYR A 82 -5.54 17.50 -17.94
N ASP A 83 -5.00 18.70 -18.13
CA ASP A 83 -3.81 18.92 -18.94
C ASP A 83 -2.60 18.18 -18.37
N THR A 84 -2.46 18.17 -17.04
CA THR A 84 -1.40 17.42 -16.35
C THR A 84 -1.59 15.91 -16.56
N LEU A 85 -2.82 15.39 -16.40
CA LEU A 85 -3.13 13.97 -16.67
C LEU A 85 -2.84 13.59 -18.13
N LYS A 86 -3.18 14.45 -19.10
CA LYS A 86 -2.91 14.24 -20.53
C LYS A 86 -1.43 14.29 -20.88
N HIS A 87 -0.66 15.22 -20.30
CA HIS A 87 0.79 15.29 -20.52
C HIS A 87 1.51 14.04 -20.01
N LEU A 88 0.99 13.45 -18.95
CA LEU A 88 1.57 12.25 -18.39
C LEU A 88 1.04 10.95 -19.05
N HIS A 89 0.01 11.04 -19.91
CA HIS A 89 -0.55 9.91 -20.68
C HIS A 89 0.52 9.16 -21.50
N GLY A 90 1.53 9.86 -22.03
CA GLY A 90 2.65 9.25 -22.77
C GLY A 90 3.59 8.39 -21.91
N ALA A 91 3.54 8.51 -20.58
CA ALA A 91 4.36 7.71 -19.66
C ALA A 91 3.71 6.36 -19.27
N TRP A 92 2.43 6.13 -19.62
CA TRP A 92 1.68 4.94 -19.20
C TRP A 92 0.92 4.20 -20.32
N ALA A 93 0.73 4.81 -21.49
CA ALA A 93 -0.08 4.21 -22.57
C ALA A 93 0.58 3.00 -23.30
N ASP A 94 1.91 2.84 -23.22
CA ASP A 94 2.65 1.78 -23.93
C ASP A 94 3.01 0.54 -23.08
N LYS A 95 2.57 0.48 -21.81
CA LYS A 95 2.73 -0.76 -21.04
C LYS A 95 1.58 -1.71 -21.38
N PRO A 96 1.85 -2.94 -21.85
CA PRO A 96 0.80 -3.95 -21.92
C PRO A 96 0.19 -4.07 -20.52
N THR A 97 -1.13 -4.21 -20.46
CA THR A 97 -1.88 -4.65 -19.28
C THR A 97 -1.28 -5.97 -18.80
N LEU A 98 -0.23 -5.87 -17.99
CA LEU A 98 0.25 -6.96 -17.17
C LEU A 98 -0.80 -7.13 -16.09
N GLU A 99 -1.49 -8.25 -16.18
CA GLU A 99 -2.38 -8.77 -15.16
C GLU A 99 -1.74 -8.65 -13.78
N THR A 100 -2.50 -8.12 -12.83
CA THR A 100 -2.38 -8.41 -11.39
C THR A 100 -0.95 -8.43 -10.84
N SER A 101 -0.28 -7.28 -10.83
CA SER A 101 0.66 -7.01 -9.75
C SER A 101 0.08 -5.86 -8.93
N SER A 102 -0.28 -6.19 -7.70
CA SER A 102 -0.90 -5.35 -6.69
C SER A 102 -0.03 -4.13 -6.35
N TYR A 103 0.04 -3.15 -7.26
CA TYR A 103 0.58 -1.82 -6.99
C TYR A 103 -0.41 -1.10 -6.08
N MET A 104 -0.25 -1.32 -4.79
CA MET A 104 -0.98 -0.62 -3.74
C MET A 104 -0.54 0.85 -3.75
N GLY A 105 -1.48 1.78 -3.97
CA GLY A 105 -1.19 3.22 -3.92
C GLY A 105 -0.84 3.71 -2.52
N PHE A 106 -0.01 4.76 -2.42
CA PHE A 106 0.51 5.32 -1.16
C PHE A 106 -0.57 5.65 -0.11
N ALA A 107 -1.78 5.98 -0.56
CA ALA A 107 -2.92 6.25 0.33
C ALA A 107 -3.36 5.01 1.13
N ARG A 108 -3.34 3.82 0.53
CA ARG A 108 -3.68 2.57 1.20
C ARG A 108 -2.55 2.14 2.14
N ALA A 109 -1.30 2.27 1.70
CA ALA A 109 -0.14 2.00 2.54
C ALA A 109 -0.17 2.84 3.83
N ALA A 110 -0.44 4.15 3.72
CA ALA A 110 -0.54 5.02 4.88
C ALA A 110 -1.64 4.61 5.87
N ASP A 111 -2.83 4.25 5.36
CA ASP A 111 -3.96 3.80 6.18
C ASP A 111 -3.66 2.47 6.89
N VAL A 112 -3.08 1.51 6.17
CA VAL A 112 -2.64 0.23 6.70
C VAL A 112 -1.64 0.43 7.84
N LEU A 113 -0.63 1.28 7.63
CA LEU A 113 0.42 1.57 8.61
C LEU A 113 -0.10 2.27 9.87
N GLU A 114 -1.18 3.04 9.78
CA GLU A 114 -1.79 3.73 10.94
C GLU A 114 -2.65 2.79 11.79
N HIS A 115 -3.24 1.75 11.19
CA HIS A 115 -4.17 0.85 11.86
C HIS A 115 -3.55 -0.47 12.33
N HIS A 116 -2.39 -0.84 11.82
CA HIS A 116 -1.73 -2.11 12.17
C HIS A 116 -0.46 -1.87 12.98
N ALA A 117 -0.50 -2.27 14.26
CA ALA A 117 0.66 -2.20 15.15
C ALA A 117 1.57 -3.41 14.92
N VAL A 118 2.81 -3.15 14.49
CA VAL A 118 3.80 -4.18 14.18
C VAL A 118 5.13 -3.82 14.86
N CYS A 119 5.65 -4.73 15.68
CA CYS A 119 6.95 -4.60 16.33
C CYS A 119 7.97 -5.45 15.58
N LEU A 120 9.01 -4.80 15.07
CA LEU A 120 10.04 -5.42 14.24
C LEU A 120 11.31 -5.60 15.06
N PHE A 121 11.90 -6.77 15.02
CA PHE A 121 13.17 -6.99 15.71
C PHE A 121 14.00 -8.08 15.04
N GLY A 122 15.30 -8.03 15.27
CA GLY A 122 16.26 -9.03 14.86
C GLY A 122 17.35 -9.20 15.93
N THR A 123 17.97 -10.37 15.98
CA THR A 123 19.07 -10.68 16.93
C THR A 123 20.46 -10.37 16.36
N GLY A 124 20.61 -10.35 15.04
CA GLY A 124 21.85 -10.09 14.32
C GLY A 124 22.01 -8.64 13.86
N SER A 125 23.23 -8.27 13.47
CA SER A 125 23.55 -6.96 12.86
C SER A 125 22.71 -6.69 11.60
N PHE A 126 22.63 -7.67 10.69
CA PHE A 126 21.87 -7.60 9.45
C PHE A 126 20.36 -7.47 9.69
N THR A 127 19.80 -8.35 10.52
CA THR A 127 18.35 -8.39 10.77
C THR A 127 17.85 -7.17 11.55
N ARG A 128 18.66 -6.62 12.47
CA ARG A 128 18.39 -5.33 13.12
C ARG A 128 18.39 -4.17 12.12
N LYS A 129 19.35 -4.13 11.19
CA LYS A 129 19.36 -3.12 10.11
C LYS A 129 18.08 -3.17 9.27
N ILE A 130 17.63 -4.36 8.87
CA ILE A 130 16.37 -4.52 8.12
C ILE A 130 15.19 -3.97 8.93
N ALA A 131 15.08 -4.35 10.22
CA ALA A 131 14.01 -3.86 11.09
C ALA A 131 14.01 -2.32 11.21
N SER A 132 15.19 -1.72 11.35
CA SER A 132 15.37 -0.26 11.40
C SER A 132 14.96 0.42 10.09
N TYR A 133 15.44 -0.09 8.94
CA TYR A 133 15.07 0.45 7.63
C TYR A 133 13.57 0.33 7.35
N LEU A 134 12.96 -0.81 7.67
CA LEU A 134 11.53 -1.02 7.52
C LEU A 134 10.71 0.00 8.33
N SER A 135 11.10 0.20 9.59
CA SER A 135 10.46 1.18 10.48
C SER A 135 10.60 2.61 9.96
N ASN A 136 11.80 2.97 9.49
CA ASN A 136 12.06 4.30 8.93
C ASN A 136 11.27 4.55 7.64
N LEU A 137 11.18 3.57 6.74
CA LEU A 137 10.39 3.65 5.52
C LEU A 137 8.89 3.78 5.85
N ALA A 138 8.40 3.02 6.84
CA ALA A 138 7.02 3.11 7.29
C ALA A 138 6.69 4.49 7.87
N LEU A 139 7.58 5.05 8.71
CA LEU A 139 7.43 6.41 9.25
C LEU A 139 7.55 7.51 8.19
N ALA A 140 8.43 7.34 7.21
CA ALA A 140 8.55 8.26 6.07
C ALA A 140 7.29 8.23 5.18
N THR A 141 6.63 7.08 5.09
CA THR A 141 5.37 6.90 4.35
C THR A 141 4.17 7.48 5.11
N ASN A 142 4.09 7.24 6.42
CA ASN A 142 3.10 7.85 7.31
C ASN A 142 3.72 8.13 8.68
N PRO A 143 3.83 9.40 9.12
CA PRO A 143 4.33 9.75 10.44
C PRO A 143 3.54 9.15 11.62
N ARG A 144 2.31 8.68 11.38
CA ARG A 144 1.47 7.97 12.36
C ARG A 144 1.59 6.45 12.30
N SER A 145 2.55 5.93 11.54
CA SER A 145 2.77 4.49 11.43
C SER A 145 2.99 3.86 12.80
N LYS A 146 2.34 2.72 13.04
CA LYS A 146 2.53 1.88 14.24
C LYS A 146 3.45 0.68 13.95
N MET A 147 4.15 0.70 12.83
CA MET A 147 5.17 -0.27 12.47
C MET A 147 6.54 0.23 12.92
N LEU A 148 7.04 -0.32 14.03
CA LEU A 148 8.18 0.22 14.76
C LEU A 148 9.26 -0.84 15.01
N SER A 149 10.51 -0.43 14.92
CA SER A 149 11.63 -1.23 15.43
C SER A 149 11.59 -1.31 16.95
N ALA A 150 11.86 -2.49 17.51
CA ALA A 150 11.96 -2.70 18.96
C ALA A 150 13.03 -1.82 19.62
N GLU A 151 14.05 -1.39 18.87
CA GLU A 151 15.08 -0.46 19.38
C GLU A 151 14.51 0.95 19.68
N THR A 152 13.43 1.34 19.00
CA THR A 152 12.79 2.65 19.14
C THR A 152 11.65 2.62 20.17
N LEU A 153 11.23 1.42 20.61
CA LEU A 153 10.13 1.29 21.55
C LEU A 153 10.56 1.71 22.96
N LEU A 154 9.89 2.76 23.47
CA LEU A 154 10.08 3.25 24.84
C LEU A 154 9.31 2.41 25.89
N VAL A 155 8.35 1.61 25.43
CA VAL A 155 7.49 0.76 26.25
C VAL A 155 7.40 -0.62 25.62
N VAL A 156 7.18 -1.63 26.46
CA VAL A 156 7.01 -3.01 26.00
C VAL A 156 5.81 -3.08 25.03
N PRO A 157 5.92 -3.79 23.90
CA PRO A 157 4.81 -4.01 22.98
C PRO A 157 3.59 -4.54 23.72
N ASP A 158 2.41 -4.00 23.40
CA ASP A 158 1.17 -4.56 23.92
C ASP A 158 0.87 -5.94 23.30
N ALA A 159 -0.04 -6.68 23.92
CA ALA A 159 -0.41 -8.03 23.47
C ALA A 159 -1.14 -8.07 22.11
N SER A 160 -1.60 -6.92 21.61
CA SER A 160 -2.27 -6.79 20.31
C SER A 160 -1.32 -6.46 19.16
N MET A 161 -0.08 -6.09 19.49
CA MET A 161 0.96 -5.78 18.51
C MET A 161 1.51 -7.05 17.88
N LEU A 162 1.56 -7.09 16.54
CA LEU A 162 2.19 -8.20 15.83
C LEU A 162 3.69 -8.15 16.04
N LEU A 163 4.24 -9.16 16.71
CA LEU A 163 5.68 -9.34 16.88
C LEU A 163 6.26 -10.01 15.63
N THR A 164 7.09 -9.29 14.88
CA THR A 164 7.76 -9.78 13.69
C THR A 164 9.25 -9.95 13.97
N HIS A 165 9.67 -11.21 14.09
CA HIS A 165 11.07 -11.56 14.26
C HIS A 165 11.73 -11.77 12.89
N ILE A 166 12.68 -10.92 12.53
CA ILE A 166 13.50 -11.07 11.33
C ILE A 166 14.70 -11.95 11.69
N VAL A 167 14.78 -13.12 11.07
CA VAL A 167 15.80 -14.15 11.33
C VAL A 167 16.52 -14.52 10.04
N LEU A 168 17.73 -15.04 10.17
CA LEU A 168 18.45 -15.55 9.01
C LEU A 168 17.92 -16.94 8.62
N GLU A 169 17.99 -17.26 7.33
CA GLU A 169 17.71 -18.61 6.85
C GLU A 169 18.61 -19.63 7.58
N GLY A 170 17.98 -20.69 8.11
CA GLY A 170 18.67 -21.72 8.88
C GLY A 170 18.89 -21.41 10.37
N GLU A 171 18.53 -20.22 10.87
CA GLU A 171 18.46 -19.97 12.32
C GLU A 171 17.30 -20.73 12.97
N GLY A 172 17.52 -21.17 14.22
CA GLY A 172 16.72 -22.17 14.93
C GLY A 172 15.21 -21.95 14.91
N MET A 173 14.48 -23.06 14.81
CA MET A 173 13.03 -23.10 14.76
C MET A 173 12.44 -22.85 16.15
N GLU A 174 11.82 -21.69 16.36
CA GLU A 174 10.94 -21.50 17.52
C GLU A 174 9.65 -22.30 17.29
N GLU A 175 9.43 -23.29 18.15
CA GLU A 175 8.29 -24.20 18.04
C GLU A 175 6.97 -23.44 18.12
N GLY A 176 6.13 -23.59 17.10
CA GLY A 176 4.82 -22.95 17.04
C GLY A 176 4.78 -21.52 16.51
N VAL A 177 5.89 -20.90 16.09
CA VAL A 177 5.85 -19.58 15.42
C VAL A 177 5.70 -19.77 13.90
N PRO A 178 4.66 -19.18 13.25
CA PRO A 178 4.53 -19.21 11.79
C PRO A 178 5.73 -18.53 11.11
N ARG A 179 6.29 -19.19 10.08
CA ARG A 179 7.48 -18.70 9.36
C ARG A 179 7.14 -18.27 7.93
N VAL A 180 7.81 -17.22 7.48
CA VAL A 180 7.69 -16.65 6.14
C VAL A 180 9.08 -16.51 5.55
N SER A 181 9.39 -17.23 4.47
CA SER A 181 10.63 -17.00 3.72
C SER A 181 10.51 -15.76 2.85
N CYS A 182 11.54 -14.92 2.76
CA CYS A 182 11.53 -13.74 1.89
C CYS A 182 11.79 -14.03 0.40
N GLY A 183 11.88 -15.30 -0.03
CA GLY A 183 12.28 -15.72 -1.38
C GLY A 183 11.64 -14.93 -2.54
N ASP A 184 10.54 -15.43 -3.09
CA ASP A 184 9.86 -14.75 -4.20
C ASP A 184 8.96 -13.60 -3.69
N ALA A 185 9.13 -12.41 -4.29
CA ALA A 185 8.43 -11.18 -3.91
C ALA A 185 6.93 -11.23 -4.25
N GLU A 186 6.56 -11.87 -5.37
CA GLU A 186 5.16 -11.93 -5.84
C GLU A 186 4.29 -12.74 -4.86
N SER A 187 4.85 -13.81 -4.29
CA SER A 187 4.18 -14.65 -3.29
C SER A 187 4.42 -14.21 -1.83
N LEU A 188 5.28 -13.21 -1.58
CA LEU A 188 5.65 -12.82 -0.22
C LEU A 188 4.45 -12.31 0.57
N ALA A 189 3.64 -11.43 -0.02
CA ALA A 189 2.46 -10.87 0.63
C ALA A 189 1.45 -11.94 1.08
N VAL A 190 1.17 -12.92 0.21
CA VAL A 190 0.26 -14.04 0.50
C VAL A 190 0.78 -14.88 1.66
N ARG A 191 2.10 -15.12 1.70
CA ARG A 191 2.73 -15.88 2.78
C ARG A 191 2.73 -15.11 4.11
N VAL A 192 2.98 -13.80 4.07
CA VAL A 192 2.86 -12.91 5.24
C VAL A 192 1.44 -12.94 5.78
N SER A 193 0.43 -12.77 4.92
CA SER A 193 -0.98 -12.81 5.29
C SER A 193 -1.37 -14.14 5.95
N GLY A 194 -1.03 -15.27 5.31
CA GLY A 194 -1.31 -16.59 5.89
C GLY A 194 -0.60 -16.84 7.23
N ALA A 195 0.63 -16.36 7.39
CA ALA A 195 1.35 -16.47 8.66
C ALA A 195 0.69 -15.63 9.77
N ILE A 196 0.21 -14.43 9.45
CA ILE A 196 -0.53 -13.57 10.38
C ILE A 196 -1.84 -14.23 10.80
N ASP A 197 -2.58 -14.85 9.88
CA ASP A 197 -3.83 -15.55 10.20
C ASP A 197 -3.60 -16.73 11.15
N VAL A 198 -2.53 -17.51 10.92
CA VAL A 198 -2.15 -18.59 11.85
C VAL A 198 -1.75 -18.01 13.20
N ALA A 199 -1.00 -16.91 13.23
CA ALA A 199 -0.60 -16.25 14.47
C ALA A 199 -1.81 -15.71 15.26
N ARG A 200 -2.80 -15.14 14.56
CA ARG A 200 -4.06 -14.65 15.18
C ARG A 200 -4.86 -15.78 15.82
N LYS A 201 -5.00 -16.93 15.15
CA LYS A 201 -5.67 -18.12 15.72
C LYS A 201 -4.97 -18.60 16.99
N LYS A 202 -3.64 -18.61 17.00
CA LYS A 202 -2.86 -18.96 18.21
C LYS A 202 -3.00 -17.92 19.31
N ALA A 203 -3.15 -16.65 18.96
CA ALA A 203 -3.38 -15.59 19.92
C ALA A 203 -4.74 -15.72 20.64
N GLU A 204 -5.76 -16.25 19.96
CA GLU A 204 -7.04 -16.62 20.59
C GLU A 204 -6.88 -17.75 21.63
N GLU A 205 -5.88 -18.62 21.46
CA GLU A 205 -5.50 -19.70 22.39
C GLU A 205 -4.57 -19.20 23.52
N GLY A 206 -4.27 -17.90 23.58
CA GLY A 206 -3.43 -17.28 24.61
C GLY A 206 -1.93 -17.19 24.28
N ALA A 207 -1.52 -17.54 23.05
CA ALA A 207 -0.15 -17.33 22.59
C ALA A 207 0.11 -15.86 22.20
N PRO A 208 1.36 -15.38 22.18
CA PRO A 208 1.65 -14.05 21.64
C PRO A 208 1.42 -13.99 20.12
N LEU A 209 0.87 -12.86 19.63
CA LEU A 209 0.69 -12.61 18.20
C LEU A 209 2.07 -12.41 17.54
N ARG A 210 2.66 -13.48 17.00
CA ARG A 210 4.04 -13.47 16.51
C ARG A 210 4.21 -14.24 15.21
N ILE A 211 5.07 -13.72 14.34
CA ILE A 211 5.57 -14.38 13.12
C ILE A 211 7.09 -14.27 13.04
N ALA A 212 7.72 -15.17 12.29
CA ALA A 212 9.13 -15.10 11.94
C ALA A 212 9.29 -14.92 10.43
N VAL A 213 10.17 -14.01 10.02
CA VAL A 213 10.48 -13.71 8.63
C VAL A 213 11.93 -14.08 8.38
N GLU A 214 12.15 -15.03 7.49
CA GLU A 214 13.47 -15.54 7.13
C GLU A 214 14.03 -14.75 5.94
N VAL A 215 15.22 -14.18 6.14
CA VAL A 215 15.94 -13.44 5.10
C VAL A 215 17.26 -14.13 4.79
N SER A 216 17.67 -14.07 3.52
CA SER A 216 18.99 -14.50 3.09
C SER A 216 20.01 -13.41 3.39
N VAL A 217 21.19 -13.80 3.88
CA VAL A 217 22.31 -12.87 4.07
C VAL A 217 23.05 -12.72 2.75
N PRO A 218 23.43 -11.50 2.34
CA PRO A 218 24.30 -11.30 1.19
C PRO A 218 25.69 -11.87 1.47
N ASP A 219 26.35 -12.43 0.44
CA ASP A 219 27.76 -12.83 0.50
C ASP A 219 28.65 -11.58 0.38
N ALA A 220 28.59 -10.71 1.40
CA ALA A 220 29.26 -9.42 1.45
C ALA A 220 29.66 -9.07 2.88
N ALA A 221 30.75 -8.33 3.05
CA ALA A 221 31.20 -7.86 4.36
C ALA A 221 30.19 -6.88 4.98
N GLU A 222 30.02 -6.89 6.31
CA GLU A 222 29.01 -6.07 7.00
C GLU A 222 29.14 -4.56 6.73
N ASP A 223 30.37 -4.06 6.56
CA ASP A 223 30.65 -2.64 6.28
C ASP A 223 30.57 -2.29 4.79
N SER A 224 30.21 -3.24 3.93
CA SER A 224 30.12 -3.01 2.49
C SER A 224 28.83 -2.30 2.09
N PRO A 225 28.85 -1.49 1.01
CA PRO A 225 27.63 -0.89 0.47
C PRO A 225 26.65 -1.95 -0.04
N GLU A 226 27.11 -3.14 -0.42
CA GLU A 226 26.28 -4.24 -0.88
C GLU A 226 25.45 -4.84 0.26
N PHE A 227 26.05 -5.00 1.44
CA PHE A 227 25.37 -5.45 2.64
C PHE A 227 24.25 -4.47 3.04
N ASP A 228 24.53 -3.18 3.02
CA ASP A 228 23.54 -2.14 3.32
C ASP A 228 22.41 -2.07 2.29
N LYS A 229 22.75 -2.16 1.00
CA LYS A 229 21.78 -2.19 -0.10
C LYS A 229 20.87 -3.41 -0.01
N SER A 230 21.40 -4.58 0.34
CA SER A 230 20.62 -5.80 0.54
C SER A 230 19.64 -5.65 1.72
N ALA A 231 20.09 -5.11 2.85
CA ALA A 231 19.22 -4.85 3.99
C ALA A 231 18.07 -3.88 3.62
N HIS A 232 18.38 -2.81 2.88
CA HIS A 232 17.38 -1.88 2.36
C HIS A 232 16.39 -2.56 1.40
N HIS A 233 16.89 -3.43 0.51
CA HIS A 233 16.05 -4.16 -0.43
C HIS A 233 15.05 -5.08 0.28
N HIS A 234 15.50 -5.83 1.29
CA HIS A 234 14.61 -6.65 2.12
C HIS A 234 13.58 -5.81 2.85
N ALA A 235 13.96 -4.63 3.36
CA ALA A 235 13.03 -3.72 4.01
C ALA A 235 11.93 -3.24 3.05
N ILE A 236 12.28 -2.82 1.83
CA ILE A 236 11.27 -2.39 0.85
C ILE A 236 10.31 -3.54 0.53
N ALA A 237 10.85 -4.72 0.20
CA ALA A 237 10.04 -5.89 -0.13
C ALA A 237 9.10 -6.31 1.00
N LEU A 238 9.58 -6.26 2.25
CA LEU A 238 8.76 -6.58 3.42
C LEU A 238 7.68 -5.53 3.68
N LEU A 239 7.99 -4.25 3.50
CA LEU A 239 7.02 -3.18 3.71
C LEU A 239 5.86 -3.33 2.72
N ASP A 240 6.18 -3.56 1.45
CA ASP A 240 5.20 -3.81 0.40
C ASP A 240 4.36 -5.05 0.74
N ALA A 241 5.01 -6.14 1.14
CA ALA A 241 4.33 -7.38 1.50
C ALA A 241 3.39 -7.22 2.71
N PHE A 242 3.81 -6.52 3.76
CA PHE A 242 2.96 -6.21 4.90
C PHE A 242 1.76 -5.37 4.49
N CYS A 243 2.00 -4.34 3.69
CA CYS A 243 0.93 -3.44 3.35
C CYS A 243 -0.14 -4.10 2.45
N VAL A 244 0.27 -5.04 1.58
CA VAL A 244 -0.66 -5.89 0.82
C VAL A 244 -1.31 -6.95 1.71
N ALA A 245 -0.59 -7.52 2.68
CA ALA A 245 -1.14 -8.55 3.56
C ALA A 245 -2.23 -8.03 4.51
N PHE A 246 -2.19 -6.73 4.84
CA PHE A 246 -3.15 -6.07 5.71
C PHE A 246 -4.28 -5.34 4.98
N SER A 247 -4.22 -5.23 3.64
CA SER A 247 -5.23 -4.55 2.82
C SER A 247 -6.45 -5.44 2.58
#